data_AF-A0AA48KSU6-F1
#
_entry.id   AF-A0AA48KSU6-F1
#
_cell.length_a   1.000
_cell.length_b   1.000
_cell.length_c   1.000
_cell.angle_alpha   90.00
_cell.angle_beta   90.00
_cell.angle_gamma   90.00
#
_symmetry.space_group_name_H-M   'P 1'
#
loop_
_entity.id
_entity.type
_entity.pdbx_description
1 polymer ?
#
loop_
_entity_poly.entity_id
_entity_poly.type
_entity_poly.pdbx_seq_one_letter_code
_entity_poly.pdbx_strand_id
1 'polypeptide(L)'
;MTRLAKLTAATMLTISAFGAYAAGDAKHYPGFFFGATHVDSETDATFGIEYEYKLSTEFGVGGVWERTKDAHHGDGVNVWVGSFFYHPDEHWRLGIGFGEERVGGYKTKHHDLMRLSAAYEYHLENIIVAPELAVDFIGDEEATLAGVSILYPF
;
A
#
# COMPACT_ATOMS: atom_id res chain seq x y z
N MET A 1 -33.06 -14.75 -13.54
CA MET A 1 -33.00 -15.05 -12.09
C MET A 1 -31.91 -14.18 -11.49
N THR A 2 -32.33 -13.09 -10.85
CA THR A 2 -31.48 -12.05 -10.25
C THR A 2 -30.79 -12.58 -9.00
N ARG A 3 -29.45 -12.54 -8.96
CA ARG A 3 -28.69 -12.77 -7.73
C ARG A 3 -28.14 -11.44 -7.23
N LEU A 4 -28.69 -11.01 -6.10
CA LEU A 4 -28.24 -9.91 -5.25
C LEU A 4 -26.73 -10.06 -4.98
N ALA A 5 -25.93 -9.10 -5.45
CA ALA A 5 -24.60 -8.88 -4.92
C ALA A 5 -24.74 -8.25 -3.54
N LYS A 6 -24.33 -8.96 -2.49
CA LYS A 6 -24.25 -8.41 -1.14
C LYS A 6 -22.97 -7.58 -1.06
N LEU A 7 -23.13 -6.28 -1.24
CA LEU A 7 -22.12 -5.26 -0.96
C LEU A 7 -21.95 -5.22 0.58
N THR A 8 -20.78 -5.59 1.09
CA THR A 8 -20.52 -5.56 2.54
C THR A 8 -19.89 -4.23 2.92
N ALA A 9 -20.44 -3.61 3.96
CA ALA A 9 -20.27 -2.24 4.42
C ALA A 9 -18.83 -1.74 4.58
N ALA A 10 -18.52 -0.61 3.94
CA ALA A 10 -17.41 0.25 4.30
C ALA A 10 -17.71 0.91 5.66
N THR A 11 -16.90 0.62 6.68
CA THR A 11 -16.97 1.32 7.97
C THR A 11 -16.19 2.61 7.83
N MET A 12 -16.90 3.72 7.67
CA MET A 12 -16.31 5.07 7.60
C MET A 12 -15.89 5.47 9.02
N LEU A 13 -14.61 5.29 9.34
CA LEU A 13 -14.04 5.76 10.59
C LEU A 13 -13.86 7.28 10.48
N THR A 14 -14.79 8.06 11.03
CA THR A 14 -14.65 9.52 11.13
C THR A 14 -13.61 9.85 12.20
N ILE A 15 -12.35 9.91 11.80
CA ILE A 15 -11.27 10.44 12.64
C ILE A 15 -11.42 11.97 12.62
N SER A 16 -11.95 12.51 13.72
CA SER A 16 -11.96 13.94 14.00
C SER A 16 -10.53 14.47 13.98
N ALA A 17 -10.28 15.47 13.12
CA ALA A 17 -8.99 16.11 12.90
C ALA A 17 -8.42 16.70 14.20
N PHE A 18 -7.48 15.98 14.81
CA PHE A 18 -6.55 16.57 15.75
C PHE A 18 -5.45 17.22 14.90
N GLY A 19 -5.40 18.55 14.91
CA GLY A 19 -4.31 19.28 14.27
C GLY A 19 -2.99 18.95 14.97
N ALA A 20 -2.13 18.19 14.30
CA ALA A 20 -0.75 17.96 14.70
C ALA A 20 0.18 18.52 13.63
N TYR A 21 0.63 19.77 13.83
CA TYR A 21 1.79 20.31 13.12
C TYR A 21 3.06 19.80 13.81
N ALA A 22 3.90 19.05 13.07
CA ALA A 22 5.36 19.24 12.95
C ALA A 22 6.08 17.95 12.49
N ALA A 23 5.93 17.57 11.22
CA ALA A 23 6.92 16.76 10.50
C ALA A 23 7.53 17.53 9.30
N GLY A 24 7.49 18.87 9.32
CA GLY A 24 7.79 19.72 8.16
C GLY A 24 9.19 19.54 7.56
N ASP A 25 10.14 19.00 8.33
CA ASP A 25 11.52 18.73 7.89
C ASP A 25 11.89 17.23 7.87
N ALA A 26 10.97 16.34 8.27
CA ALA A 26 11.25 14.90 8.29
C ALA A 26 11.51 14.40 6.88
N LYS A 27 12.56 13.59 6.73
CA LYS A 27 12.96 13.03 5.43
C LYS A 27 12.76 11.54 5.34
N HIS A 28 12.74 10.84 6.46
CA HIS A 28 12.68 9.40 6.52
C HIS A 28 11.33 8.95 7.06
N TYR A 29 10.62 8.12 6.30
CA TYR A 29 9.28 7.65 6.63
C TYR A 29 9.24 6.12 6.53
N PRO A 30 9.91 5.38 7.44
CA PRO A 30 9.68 3.94 7.55
C PRO A 30 8.27 3.66 8.07
N GLY A 31 7.71 2.54 7.66
CA GLY A 31 6.41 2.12 8.15
C GLY A 31 6.07 0.66 7.92
N PHE A 32 4.87 0.34 8.37
CA PHE A 32 4.25 -0.98 8.21
C PHE A 32 2.91 -0.83 7.53
N PHE A 33 2.63 -1.72 6.59
CA PHE A 33 1.35 -1.83 5.91
C PHE A 33 0.59 -3.07 6.40
N PHE A 34 -0.70 -2.90 6.66
CA PHE A 34 -1.62 -3.98 6.99
C PHE A 34 -2.87 -3.86 6.14
N GLY A 35 -3.16 -4.89 5.35
CA GLY A 35 -4.28 -4.85 4.42
C GLY A 35 -4.68 -6.19 3.88
N ALA A 36 -5.34 -6.16 2.73
CA ALA A 36 -5.71 -7.31 1.95
C ALA A 36 -5.43 -7.07 0.48
N THR A 37 -5.03 -8.15 -0.22
CA THR A 37 -4.87 -8.18 -1.66
C THR A 37 -6.01 -8.99 -2.26
N HIS A 38 -6.60 -8.48 -3.33
CA HIS A 38 -7.66 -9.13 -4.08
C HIS A 38 -7.21 -9.44 -5.51
N VAL A 39 -7.31 -10.71 -5.89
CA VAL A 39 -6.99 -11.23 -7.24
C VAL A 39 -8.06 -12.26 -7.60
N ASP A 40 -8.63 -12.20 -8.81
CA ASP A 40 -9.53 -13.23 -9.36
C ASP A 40 -10.65 -13.74 -8.42
N SER A 41 -11.29 -12.83 -7.67
CA SER A 41 -12.35 -13.14 -6.69
C SER A 41 -11.89 -13.73 -5.34
N GLU A 42 -10.58 -13.88 -5.12
CA GLU A 42 -9.99 -14.28 -3.84
C GLU A 42 -9.42 -13.06 -3.12
N THR A 43 -9.53 -13.04 -1.79
CA THR A 43 -9.00 -11.95 -0.95
C THR A 43 -8.21 -12.56 0.18
N ASP A 44 -6.94 -12.19 0.26
CA ASP A 44 -6.00 -12.67 1.26
C ASP A 44 -5.39 -11.53 2.05
N ALA A 45 -5.05 -11.82 3.30
CA ALA A 45 -4.39 -10.85 4.16
C ALA A 45 -2.96 -10.57 3.69
N THR A 46 -2.59 -9.30 3.65
CA THR A 46 -1.29 -8.81 3.19
C THR A 46 -0.66 -7.94 4.28
N PHE A 47 0.62 -8.19 4.53
CA PHE A 47 1.44 -7.40 5.44
C PHE A 47 2.65 -6.88 4.68
N GLY A 48 3.06 -5.64 4.97
CA GLY A 48 4.22 -5.04 4.34
C GLY A 48 5.08 -4.20 5.26
N ILE A 49 6.30 -3.97 4.80
CA ILE A 49 7.22 -2.96 5.30
C ILE A 49 7.44 -1.97 4.17
N GLU A 50 7.37 -0.69 4.51
CA GLU A 50 7.55 0.39 3.55
C GLU A 50 8.55 1.42 4.07
N TYR A 51 9.13 2.14 3.12
CA TYR A 51 10.00 3.26 3.42
C TYR A 51 9.90 4.29 2.31
N GLU A 52 9.69 5.56 2.68
CA GLU A 52 9.80 6.71 1.79
C GLU A 52 10.91 7.67 2.28
N TYR A 53 11.67 8.19 1.33
CA TYR A 53 12.58 9.31 1.50
C TYR A 53 12.05 10.54 0.76
N LYS A 54 11.81 11.64 1.47
CA LYS A 54 11.36 12.90 0.88
C LYS A 54 12.52 13.63 0.20
N LEU A 55 12.39 13.82 -1.12
CA LEU A 55 13.28 14.66 -1.92
C LEU A 55 12.94 16.14 -1.77
N SER A 56 11.65 16.44 -1.66
CA SER A 56 11.08 17.77 -1.34
C SER A 56 9.79 17.59 -0.53
N THR A 57 9.08 18.68 -0.23
CA THR A 57 7.74 18.61 0.37
C THR A 57 6.73 17.88 -0.51
N GLU A 58 6.90 17.95 -1.84
CA GLU A 58 5.98 17.41 -2.84
C GLU A 58 6.40 16.04 -3.39
N PHE A 59 7.70 15.69 -3.32
CA PHE A 59 8.23 14.51 -3.98
C PHE A 59 8.99 13.59 -3.03
N GLY A 60 8.74 12.30 -3.17
CA GLY A 60 9.42 11.24 -2.44
C GLY A 60 9.82 10.08 -3.34
N VAL A 61 10.77 9.29 -2.87
CA VAL A 61 11.13 8.00 -3.46
C VAL A 61 11.22 6.96 -2.38
N GLY A 62 10.82 5.74 -2.68
CA GLY A 62 10.77 4.72 -1.66
C GLY A 62 10.63 3.32 -2.20
N GLY A 63 10.37 2.39 -1.30
CA GLY A 63 10.06 1.04 -1.67
C GLY A 63 9.22 0.33 -0.64
N VAL A 64 8.53 -0.70 -1.10
CA VAL A 64 7.70 -1.57 -0.28
C VAL A 64 8.11 -3.02 -0.49
N TRP A 65 8.02 -3.79 0.57
CA TRP A 65 7.99 -5.24 0.53
C TRP A 65 6.70 -5.71 1.16
N GLU A 66 5.98 -6.61 0.49
CA GLU A 66 4.71 -7.15 0.96
C GLU A 66 4.69 -8.67 0.86
N ARG A 67 4.00 -9.31 1.81
CA ARG A 67 3.77 -10.75 1.86
C ARG A 67 2.28 -11.04 2.01
N THR A 68 1.76 -11.86 1.12
CA THR A 68 0.43 -12.46 1.19
C THR A 68 0.61 -13.95 1.41
N LYS A 69 0.36 -14.44 2.62
CA LYS A 69 0.77 -15.81 3.02
C LYS A 69 -0.05 -16.91 2.36
N ASP A 70 -1.34 -16.68 2.21
CA ASP A 70 -2.30 -17.73 1.80
C ASP A 70 -2.61 -17.73 0.29
N ALA A 71 -2.07 -16.76 -0.45
CA ALA A 71 -2.22 -16.66 -1.90
C ALA A 71 -1.64 -17.87 -2.66
N HIS A 72 -2.20 -18.15 -3.86
CA HIS A 72 -1.85 -19.29 -4.72
C HIS A 72 -1.84 -20.64 -3.98
N HIS A 73 -2.99 -21.04 -3.43
CA HIS A 73 -3.15 -22.31 -2.71
C HIS A 73 -2.20 -22.49 -1.52
N GLY A 74 -1.79 -21.40 -0.86
CA GLY A 74 -0.91 -21.43 0.32
C GLY A 74 0.60 -21.39 0.03
N ASP A 75 1.00 -21.21 -1.23
CA ASP A 75 2.41 -21.02 -1.61
C ASP A 75 2.93 -19.63 -1.18
N GLY A 76 2.02 -18.66 -1.16
CA GLY A 76 2.23 -17.29 -0.73
C GLY A 76 3.06 -16.46 -1.72
N VAL A 77 2.77 -15.17 -1.73
CA VAL A 77 3.34 -14.20 -2.66
C VAL A 77 4.22 -13.22 -1.92
N ASN A 78 5.38 -12.85 -2.50
CA ASN A 78 6.12 -11.67 -2.08
C ASN A 78 6.12 -10.64 -3.21
N VAL A 79 5.88 -9.38 -2.87
CA VAL A 79 5.99 -8.26 -3.79
C VAL A 79 7.09 -7.34 -3.33
N TRP A 80 7.91 -6.86 -4.26
CA TRP A 80 8.88 -5.78 -4.04
C TRP A 80 8.61 -4.68 -5.04
N VAL A 81 8.37 -3.44 -4.60
CA VAL A 81 8.12 -2.30 -5.49
C VAL A 81 9.00 -1.13 -5.09
N GLY A 82 9.75 -0.57 -6.03
CA GLY A 82 10.35 0.75 -5.90
C GLY A 82 9.40 1.81 -6.46
N SER A 83 9.18 2.91 -5.74
CA SER A 83 8.13 3.89 -6.06
C SER A 83 8.61 5.34 -6.04
N PHE A 84 8.02 6.13 -6.92
CA PHE A 84 8.01 7.59 -6.85
C PHE A 84 6.68 8.05 -6.26
N PHE A 85 6.76 8.99 -5.31
CA PHE A 85 5.60 9.54 -4.62
C PHE A 85 5.44 11.03 -4.91
N TYR A 86 4.21 11.44 -5.13
CA TYR A 86 3.78 12.82 -5.25
C TYR A 86 2.78 13.17 -4.15
N HIS A 87 3.04 14.28 -3.48
CA HIS A 87 2.25 14.81 -2.37
C HIS A 87 1.69 16.18 -2.79
N PRO A 88 0.48 16.23 -3.39
CA PRO A 88 -0.11 17.50 -3.83
C PRO A 88 -0.46 18.43 -2.67
N ASP A 89 -0.70 17.88 -1.49
CA ASP A 89 -0.85 18.58 -0.22
C ASP A 89 -0.36 17.70 0.93
N GLU A 90 -0.57 18.12 2.17
CA GLU A 90 -0.14 17.39 3.37
C GLU A 90 -0.93 16.10 3.66
N HIS A 91 -2.04 15.84 2.95
CA HIS A 91 -2.92 14.70 3.22
C HIS A 91 -2.91 13.65 2.13
N TRP A 92 -2.53 13.96 0.89
CA TRP A 92 -2.56 13.00 -0.19
C TRP A 92 -1.17 12.49 -0.54
N ARG A 93 -1.01 11.17 -0.62
CA ARG A 93 0.17 10.51 -1.19
C ARG A 93 -0.23 9.71 -2.41
N LEU A 94 0.30 10.06 -3.57
CA LEU A 94 0.07 9.36 -4.83
C LEU A 94 1.36 8.67 -5.27
N GLY A 95 1.28 7.38 -5.62
CA GLY A 95 2.44 6.57 -5.96
C GLY A 95 2.37 6.00 -7.37
N ILE A 96 3.52 5.96 -8.05
CA ILE A 96 3.77 5.08 -9.18
C ILE A 96 5.01 4.26 -8.88
N GLY A 97 4.91 2.94 -9.06
CA GLY A 97 5.96 2.00 -8.71
C GLY A 97 6.21 0.94 -9.76
N PHE A 98 7.43 0.40 -9.75
CA PHE A 98 7.85 -0.72 -10.58
C PHE A 98 8.58 -1.73 -9.71
N GLY A 99 8.35 -3.01 -10.00
CA GLY A 99 8.76 -4.06 -9.09
C GLY A 99 8.61 -5.45 -9.67
N GLU A 100 8.66 -6.42 -8.77
CA GLU A 100 8.46 -7.83 -9.09
C GLU A 100 7.54 -8.50 -8.08
N GLU A 101 6.71 -9.41 -8.59
CA GLU A 101 6.01 -10.41 -7.83
C GLU A 101 6.80 -11.73 -7.88
N ARG A 102 6.95 -12.35 -6.71
CA ARG A 102 7.54 -13.67 -6.54
C ARG A 102 6.53 -14.64 -5.96
N VAL A 103 6.12 -15.61 -6.77
CA VAL A 103 5.18 -16.67 -6.40
C VAL A 103 5.93 -17.94 -6.02
N GLY A 104 5.70 -18.43 -4.79
CA GLY A 104 6.03 -19.78 -4.36
C GLY A 104 7.44 -20.04 -3.84
N GLY A 105 7.66 -21.30 -3.41
CA GLY A 105 8.89 -21.84 -2.82
C GLY A 105 9.92 -22.35 -3.86
N TYR A 106 10.16 -23.66 -3.93
CA TYR A 106 11.28 -24.29 -4.68
C TYR A 106 11.37 -23.99 -6.19
N LYS A 107 10.32 -23.49 -6.84
CA LYS A 107 10.35 -22.97 -8.23
C LYS A 107 9.67 -21.61 -8.28
N THR A 108 10.43 -20.58 -7.92
CA THR A 108 9.96 -19.20 -7.91
C THR A 108 9.66 -18.74 -9.33
N LYS A 109 8.42 -18.29 -9.57
CA LYS A 109 8.09 -17.50 -10.76
C LYS A 109 8.29 -16.03 -10.44
N HIS A 110 8.85 -15.30 -11.39
CA HIS A 110 9.04 -13.85 -11.32
C HIS A 110 8.13 -13.20 -12.35
N HIS A 111 7.34 -12.24 -11.92
CA HIS A 111 6.51 -11.42 -12.79
C HIS A 111 6.83 -9.96 -12.55
N ASP A 112 7.09 -9.22 -13.63
CA ASP A 112 7.25 -7.77 -13.55
C ASP A 112 5.92 -7.13 -13.14
N LEU A 113 5.99 -6.11 -12.30
CA LEU A 113 4.84 -5.45 -11.70
C LEU A 113 4.97 -3.94 -11.85
N MET A 114 3.90 -3.28 -12.26
CA MET A 114 3.72 -1.85 -12.13
C MET A 114 2.61 -1.57 -11.12
N ARG A 115 2.84 -0.65 -10.17
CA ARG A 115 1.86 -0.25 -9.16
C ARG A 115 1.42 1.19 -9.35
N LEU A 116 0.12 1.44 -9.20
CA LEU A 116 -0.43 2.76 -8.91
C LEU A 116 -1.01 2.74 -7.49
N SER A 117 -0.69 3.74 -6.67
CA SER A 117 -1.23 3.84 -5.31
C SER A 117 -1.73 5.23 -4.95
N ALA A 118 -2.66 5.27 -4.01
CA ALA A 118 -3.18 6.48 -3.41
C ALA A 118 -3.47 6.25 -1.93
N ALA A 119 -2.98 7.14 -1.08
CA ALA A 119 -3.23 7.11 0.35
C ALA A 119 -3.67 8.48 0.87
N TYR A 120 -4.48 8.47 1.93
CA TYR A 120 -4.87 9.67 2.66
C TYR A 120 -4.19 9.68 4.03
N GLU A 121 -3.25 10.59 4.26
CA GLU A 121 -2.41 10.68 5.43
C GLU A 121 -3.07 11.47 6.55
N TYR A 122 -3.33 10.80 7.68
CA TYR A 122 -3.67 11.44 8.95
C TYR A 122 -2.39 11.63 9.76
N HIS A 123 -1.93 12.88 9.83
CA HIS A 123 -0.76 13.28 10.61
C HIS A 123 -1.13 13.39 12.09
N LEU A 124 -0.52 12.54 12.92
CA LEU A 124 -0.54 12.60 14.38
C LEU A 124 0.85 13.06 14.86
N GLU A 125 1.03 13.31 16.17
CA GLU A 125 2.27 13.93 16.69
C GLU A 125 3.57 13.25 16.20
N ASN A 126 3.65 11.93 16.25
CA ASN A 126 4.86 11.17 15.94
C ASN A 126 4.65 10.03 14.93
N ILE A 127 3.43 9.89 14.43
CA ILE A 127 3.06 8.84 13.47
C ILE A 127 2.11 9.41 12.41
N ILE A 128 2.13 8.79 11.24
CA ILE A 128 1.12 9.02 10.21
C ILE A 128 0.33 7.72 10.06
N VAL A 129 -0.99 7.82 10.06
CA VAL A 129 -1.88 6.71 9.74
C VAL A 129 -2.49 6.98 8.38
N ALA A 130 -2.28 6.10 7.41
CA ALA A 130 -2.67 6.36 6.03
C ALA A 130 -3.45 5.16 5.46
N PRO A 131 -4.78 5.24 5.38
CA PRO A 131 -5.55 4.33 4.54
C PRO A 131 -5.05 4.43 3.09
N GLU A 132 -4.75 3.27 2.50
CA GLU A 132 -4.14 3.17 1.18
C GLU A 132 -4.93 2.21 0.28
N LEU A 133 -5.01 2.58 -1.00
CA LEU A 133 -5.46 1.75 -2.09
C LEU A 133 -4.36 1.67 -3.15
N ALA A 134 -4.13 0.47 -3.69
CA ALA A 134 -3.21 0.28 -4.80
C ALA A 134 -3.75 -0.71 -5.82
N VAL A 135 -3.30 -0.58 -7.07
CA VAL A 135 -3.55 -1.53 -8.15
C VAL A 135 -2.21 -1.93 -8.76
N ASP A 136 -1.98 -3.23 -8.81
CA ASP A 136 -0.83 -3.85 -9.46
C ASP A 136 -1.24 -4.42 -10.81
N PHE A 137 -0.44 -4.09 -11.82
CA PHE A 137 -0.54 -4.65 -13.16
C PHE A 137 0.60 -5.65 -13.32
N ILE A 138 0.26 -6.94 -13.45
CA ILE A 138 1.19 -8.07 -13.43
C ILE A 138 0.98 -8.86 -14.72
N GLY A 139 1.69 -8.48 -15.78
CA GLY A 139 1.43 -9.04 -17.12
C GLY A 139 0.02 -8.72 -17.60
N ASP A 140 -0.83 -9.75 -17.74
CA ASP A 140 -2.24 -9.63 -18.13
C ASP A 140 -3.21 -9.69 -16.93
N GLU A 141 -2.69 -9.76 -15.70
CA GLU A 141 -3.44 -9.87 -14.46
C GLU A 141 -3.41 -8.55 -13.67
N GLU A 142 -4.45 -8.33 -12.85
CA GLU A 142 -4.56 -7.17 -11.96
C GLU A 142 -4.79 -7.62 -10.51
N ALA A 143 -4.05 -7.03 -9.57
CA ALA A 143 -4.27 -7.21 -8.14
C ALA A 143 -4.65 -5.88 -7.50
N THR A 144 -5.70 -5.86 -6.68
CA THR A 144 -6.09 -4.66 -5.91
C THR A 144 -5.69 -4.83 -4.46
N LEU A 145 -5.01 -3.84 -3.89
CA LEU A 145 -4.67 -3.78 -2.48
C LEU A 145 -5.47 -2.69 -1.78
N ALA A 146 -5.92 -3.00 -0.56
CA ALA A 146 -6.53 -2.04 0.34
C ALA A 146 -6.06 -2.29 1.76
N GLY A 147 -5.67 -1.24 2.48
CA GLY A 147 -5.16 -1.37 3.83
C GLY A 147 -4.87 -0.05 4.52
N VAL A 148 -4.04 -0.14 5.56
CA VAL A 148 -3.59 1.00 6.35
C VAL A 148 -2.08 0.91 6.55
N SER A 149 -1.42 2.00 6.21
CA SER A 149 -0.01 2.26 6.50
C SER A 149 0.14 3.02 7.82
N ILE A 150 1.15 2.65 8.59
CA ILE A 150 1.56 3.36 9.82
C ILE A 150 3.02 3.76 9.65
N LEU A 151 3.27 5.06 9.46
CA LEU A 151 4.59 5.63 9.19
C LEU A 151 5.13 6.35 10.42
N TYR A 152 6.46 6.38 10.56
CA TYR A 152 7.17 7.02 11.68
C TYR A 152 8.19 8.06 11.16
N PRO A 153 7.79 9.33 10.95
CA PRO A 153 8.65 10.35 10.36
C PRO A 153 9.84 10.76 11.25
N PHE A 154 11.04 10.95 10.67
CA PHE A 154 12.20 11.58 11.33
C PHE A 154 13.20 12.24 10.36
#